data_AF-A0A3N9P1Y1-F1
#
_entry.id   AF-A0A3N9P1Y1-F1
#
_cell.length_a   1.000
_cell.length_b   1.000
_cell.length_c   1.000
_cell.angle_alpha   90.00
_cell.angle_beta   90.00
_cell.angle_gamma   90.00
#
_symmetry.space_group_name_H-M   'P 1'
#
loop_
_entity.id
_entity.type
_entity.pdbx_description
1 polymer ?
#
loop_
_entity_poly.entity_id
_entity_poly.type
_entity_poly.pdbx_seq_one_letter_code
_entity_poly.pdbx_strand_id
1 'polypeptide(L)'
;MKRRLFHFVLILCLGIRLTGAEEFRLESNRVLLIIDGQWKDPASYIIQDGDEFQQIAALRKLWCVPFHILRLDQEPMTINRFIDMDGDPAYGCIIWDADHSQFPTGIDYTVLRHAVVDFGINLIAISDRIQEPELQKLLGLEYIGSAYTEENIRVSQDHHPCRGR
;
A
#
# COMPACT_ATOMS: atom_id res chain seq x y z
N MET A 1 50.54 -33.31 39.47
CA MET A 1 49.61 -32.34 40.10
C MET A 1 49.95 -30.96 39.55
N LYS A 2 49.12 -30.18 38.85
CA LYS A 2 47.67 -30.09 38.74
C LYS A 2 47.34 -29.60 37.32
N ARG A 3 46.61 -30.43 36.56
CA ARG A 3 45.84 -30.07 35.38
C ARG A 3 44.69 -29.15 35.80
N ARG A 4 44.87 -27.82 35.80
CA ARG A 4 43.78 -26.85 36.06
C ARG A 4 44.05 -25.51 35.38
N LEU A 5 44.08 -25.47 34.05
CA LEU A 5 43.99 -24.20 33.32
C LEU A 5 43.43 -24.32 31.89
N PHE A 6 42.63 -25.34 31.61
CA PHE A 6 42.05 -25.53 30.26
C PHE A 6 40.52 -25.64 30.23
N HIS A 7 39.84 -25.50 31.39
CA HIS A 7 38.38 -25.62 31.47
C HIS A 7 37.64 -24.28 31.54
N PHE A 8 38.33 -23.14 31.57
CA PHE A 8 37.67 -21.84 31.71
C PHE A 8 37.41 -21.10 30.39
N VAL A 9 38.08 -21.49 29.30
CA VAL A 9 37.89 -20.85 27.98
C VAL A 9 36.70 -21.46 27.22
N LEU A 10 36.30 -22.69 27.52
CA LEU A 10 35.19 -23.35 26.81
C LEU A 10 33.79 -22.96 27.34
N ILE A 11 33.69 -22.34 28.52
CA ILE A 11 32.39 -22.02 29.15
C ILE A 11 31.86 -20.63 28.73
N LEU A 12 32.69 -19.78 28.11
CA LEU A 12 32.23 -18.46 27.65
C LEU A 12 31.52 -18.49 26.28
N CYS A 13 31.71 -19.53 25.47
CA CYS A 13 31.06 -19.63 24.15
C CYS A 13 29.65 -20.26 24.20
N LEU A 14 29.22 -20.82 25.34
CA LEU A 14 27.91 -21.47 25.48
C LEU A 14 26.84 -20.56 26.10
N GLY A 15 27.18 -19.30 26.41
CA GLY A 15 26.32 -18.35 27.11
C GLY A 15 25.63 -17.33 26.21
N ILE A 16 26.00 -17.24 24.93
CA ILE A 16 25.24 -16.46 23.96
C ILE A 16 24.15 -17.39 23.44
N ARG A 17 23.09 -17.55 24.24
CA ARG A 17 21.77 -17.85 23.67
C ARG A 17 21.57 -16.78 22.60
N LEU A 18 21.45 -17.23 21.35
CA LEU A 18 20.87 -16.45 20.27
C LEU A 18 19.50 -15.96 20.77
N THR A 19 19.47 -14.81 21.45
CA THR A 19 18.34 -13.89 21.37
C THR A 19 18.14 -13.69 19.88
N GLY A 20 16.99 -14.17 19.40
CA GLY A 20 16.67 -14.28 18.00
C GLY A 20 17.19 -13.06 17.24
N ALA A 21 18.00 -13.32 16.23
CA ALA A 21 17.78 -12.57 15.02
C ALA A 21 16.31 -12.83 14.71
N GLU A 22 15.43 -11.87 15.03
CA GLU A 22 14.24 -11.75 14.21
C GLU A 22 14.79 -11.67 12.80
N GLU A 23 14.57 -12.75 12.06
CA GLU A 23 14.79 -12.76 10.63
C GLU A 23 13.91 -11.61 10.15
N PHE A 24 14.54 -10.46 9.90
CA PHE A 24 13.85 -9.27 9.41
C PHE A 24 13.40 -9.67 8.01
N ARG A 25 12.25 -10.33 7.97
CA ARG A 25 11.68 -10.93 6.80
C ARG A 25 11.28 -9.73 5.97
N LEU A 26 12.17 -9.36 5.04
CA LEU A 26 11.94 -8.24 4.16
C LEU A 26 10.60 -8.50 3.51
N GLU A 27 9.60 -7.69 3.89
CA GLU A 27 8.30 -7.71 3.25
C GLU A 27 8.54 -7.59 1.75
N SER A 28 7.71 -8.26 0.96
CA SER A 28 7.83 -8.22 -0.48
C SER A 28 7.87 -6.75 -0.94
N ASN A 29 8.96 -6.31 -1.58
CA ASN A 29 9.10 -4.94 -2.09
C ASN A 29 8.12 -4.60 -3.23
N ARG A 30 7.20 -5.52 -3.54
CA ARG A 30 6.17 -5.36 -4.57
C ARG A 30 4.98 -4.61 -3.98
N VAL A 31 4.49 -3.65 -4.76
CA VAL A 31 3.30 -2.88 -4.45
C VAL A 31 2.12 -3.39 -5.27
N LEU A 32 0.97 -3.60 -4.64
CA LEU A 32 -0.28 -3.89 -5.34
C LEU A 32 -1.09 -2.59 -5.46
N LEU A 33 -1.29 -2.12 -6.68
CA LEU A 33 -2.17 -0.99 -6.97
C LEU A 33 -3.56 -1.53 -7.31
N ILE A 34 -4.52 -1.28 -6.43
CA ILE A 34 -5.92 -1.65 -6.61
C ILE A 34 -6.65 -0.46 -7.22
N ILE A 35 -7.16 -0.66 -8.42
CA ILE A 35 -7.92 0.36 -9.16
C ILE A 35 -9.30 -0.16 -9.55
N ASP A 36 -10.16 0.79 -9.92
CA ASP A 36 -11.47 0.54 -10.50
C ASP A 36 -11.53 0.86 -12.02
N GLY A 37 -12.74 1.14 -12.50
CA GLY A 37 -13.06 1.57 -13.87
C GLY A 37 -12.38 2.86 -14.36
N GLN A 38 -11.50 3.48 -13.57
CA GLN A 38 -10.54 4.52 -14.00
C GLN A 38 -9.77 4.15 -15.28
N TRP A 39 -9.49 2.86 -15.51
CA TRP A 39 -8.84 2.44 -16.75
C TRP A 39 -9.85 2.35 -17.89
N LYS A 40 -9.92 3.41 -18.69
CA LYS A 40 -10.82 3.59 -19.85
C LYS A 40 -10.73 2.52 -20.94
N ASP A 41 -9.66 1.74 -21.00
CA ASP A 41 -9.52 0.64 -21.94
C ASP A 41 -9.99 -0.69 -21.30
N PRO A 42 -11.12 -1.27 -21.76
CA PRO A 42 -11.59 -2.56 -21.28
C PRO A 42 -10.60 -3.69 -21.56
N ALA A 43 -9.75 -3.54 -22.57
CA ALA A 43 -8.79 -4.56 -23.00
C ALA A 43 -7.39 -4.36 -22.40
N SER A 44 -7.17 -3.30 -21.61
CA SER A 44 -5.90 -2.98 -20.93
C SER A 44 -4.69 -2.78 -21.87
N TYR A 45 -4.89 -2.49 -23.15
CA TYR A 45 -3.82 -2.28 -24.14
C TYR A 45 -3.36 -0.82 -24.23
N ILE A 46 -4.29 0.12 -24.03
CA ILE A 46 -4.09 1.54 -24.25
C ILE A 46 -4.18 2.27 -22.91
N ILE A 47 -3.10 2.97 -22.58
CA ILE A 47 -3.04 3.93 -21.48
C ILE A 47 -3.20 5.30 -22.14
N GLN A 48 -4.43 5.79 -22.26
CA GLN A 48 -4.75 7.13 -22.78
C GLN A 48 -5.48 7.96 -21.72
N ASP A 49 -5.25 9.28 -21.77
CA ASP A 49 -5.71 10.32 -20.83
C ASP A 49 -5.06 10.23 -19.44
N GLY A 50 -4.29 11.26 -19.05
CA GLY A 50 -3.47 11.36 -17.83
C GLY A 50 -4.23 11.36 -16.50
N ASP A 51 -5.16 10.43 -16.33
CA ASP A 51 -5.95 10.18 -15.13
C ASP A 51 -5.04 9.80 -13.95
N GLU A 52 -5.57 9.91 -12.73
CA GLU A 52 -4.84 9.74 -11.46
C GLU A 52 -4.02 8.43 -11.41
N PHE A 53 -4.63 7.32 -11.84
CA PHE A 53 -3.97 6.03 -12.00
C PHE A 53 -2.67 6.12 -12.84
N GLN A 54 -2.69 6.83 -13.96
CA GLN A 54 -1.52 6.94 -14.84
C GLN A 54 -0.40 7.70 -14.17
N GLN A 55 -0.73 8.71 -13.36
CA GLN A 55 0.26 9.49 -12.61
C GLN A 55 0.92 8.60 -11.54
N ILE A 56 0.13 7.81 -10.80
CA ILE A 56 0.65 6.84 -9.82
C ILE A 56 1.52 5.79 -10.51
N ALA A 57 1.05 5.20 -11.60
CA ALA A 57 1.79 4.20 -12.36
C ALA A 57 3.10 4.76 -12.96
N ALA A 58 3.07 5.98 -13.51
CA ALA A 58 4.25 6.65 -14.05
C ALA A 58 5.27 6.96 -12.94
N LEU A 59 4.82 7.45 -11.79
CA LEU A 59 5.66 7.72 -10.64
C LEU A 59 6.35 6.46 -10.13
N ARG A 60 5.61 5.34 -10.03
CA ARG A 60 6.17 4.06 -9.61
C ARG A 60 7.19 3.51 -10.60
N LYS A 61 6.93 3.65 -11.90
CA LYS A 61 7.91 3.34 -12.95
C LYS A 61 9.17 4.20 -12.83
N LEU A 62 9.02 5.51 -12.58
CA LEU A 62 10.15 6.44 -12.44
C LEU A 62 11.04 6.08 -11.24
N TRP A 63 10.45 5.61 -10.14
CA TRP A 63 11.17 5.20 -8.94
C TRP A 63 11.63 3.73 -8.97
N CYS A 64 11.43 3.03 -10.09
CA CYS A 64 11.79 1.61 -10.24
C CYS A 64 11.19 0.71 -9.14
N VAL A 65 10.03 1.08 -8.60
CA VAL A 65 9.32 0.27 -7.61
C VAL A 65 8.50 -0.77 -8.37
N PRO A 66 8.69 -2.08 -8.12
CA PRO A 66 7.90 -3.10 -8.78
C PRO A 66 6.45 -3.02 -8.28
N PHE A 67 5.51 -2.97 -9.21
CA PHE A 67 4.09 -2.94 -8.87
C PHE A 67 3.26 -3.80 -9.81
N HIS A 68 2.18 -4.35 -9.26
CA HIS A 68 1.13 -5.02 -10.02
C HIS A 68 -0.17 -4.24 -9.88
N ILE A 69 -1.06 -4.44 -10.84
CA ILE A 69 -2.36 -3.76 -10.88
C ILE A 69 -3.43 -4.83 -10.69
N LEU A 70 -4.34 -4.60 -9.74
CA LEU A 70 -5.57 -5.36 -9.58
C LEU A 70 -6.74 -4.47 -9.97
N ARG A 71 -7.48 -4.92 -10.97
CA ARG A 71 -8.64 -4.25 -11.54
C ARG A 71 -9.91 -4.87 -10.96
N LEU A 72 -10.58 -4.16 -10.06
CA LEU A 72 -11.79 -4.66 -9.41
C LEU A 72 -12.98 -4.80 -10.36
N ASP A 73 -12.92 -4.14 -11.53
CA ASP A 73 -13.91 -4.27 -12.59
C ASP A 73 -13.80 -5.58 -13.40
N GLN A 74 -12.63 -6.24 -13.33
CA GLN A 74 -12.34 -7.46 -14.11
C GLN A 74 -12.19 -8.70 -13.24
N GLU A 75 -11.60 -8.56 -12.06
CA GLU A 75 -11.25 -9.67 -11.18
C GLU A 75 -11.79 -9.45 -9.76
N PRO A 76 -12.40 -10.47 -9.12
CA PRO A 76 -12.88 -10.34 -7.75
C PRO A 76 -11.71 -10.31 -6.76
N MET A 77 -11.87 -9.51 -5.71
CA MET A 77 -10.89 -9.45 -4.62
C MET A 77 -10.95 -10.74 -3.78
N THR A 78 -9.92 -11.57 -3.88
CA THR A 78 -9.79 -12.85 -3.16
C THR A 78 -8.46 -12.90 -2.42
N ILE A 79 -8.40 -13.56 -1.25
CA ILE A 79 -7.19 -13.61 -0.42
C ILE A 79 -5.98 -14.20 -1.17
N ASN A 80 -6.22 -15.16 -2.07
CA ASN A 80 -5.19 -15.77 -2.93
C ASN A 80 -4.46 -14.77 -3.83
N ARG A 81 -5.01 -13.56 -4.02
CA ARG A 81 -4.33 -12.51 -4.76
C ARG A 81 -3.27 -11.80 -3.93
N PHE A 82 -3.35 -11.85 -2.60
CA PHE A 82 -2.44 -11.17 -1.68
C PHE A 82 -1.33 -12.07 -1.14
N ILE A 83 -1.49 -13.39 -1.26
CA ILE A 83 -0.55 -14.40 -0.79
C ILE A 83 0.13 -15.13 -1.96
N ASP A 84 1.36 -15.56 -1.76
CA ASP A 84 2.10 -16.42 -2.68
C ASP A 84 1.74 -17.91 -2.44
N MET A 85 2.24 -18.80 -3.29
CA MET A 85 2.02 -20.25 -3.16
C MET A 85 2.55 -20.83 -1.85
N ASP A 86 3.57 -20.20 -1.27
CA ASP A 86 4.15 -20.59 0.02
C ASP A 86 3.33 -20.10 1.24
N GLY A 87 2.24 -19.35 0.99
CA GLY A 87 1.37 -18.79 2.03
C GLY A 87 1.86 -17.46 2.62
N ASP A 88 2.96 -16.92 2.10
CA ASP A 88 3.53 -15.64 2.51
C ASP A 88 2.90 -14.45 1.77
N PRO A 89 2.93 -13.22 2.32
CA PRO A 89 2.44 -12.05 1.62
C PRO A 89 3.23 -11.79 0.33
N ALA A 90 2.53 -11.83 -0.81
CA ALA A 90 3.12 -11.57 -2.13
C ALA A 90 3.48 -10.08 -2.33
N TYR A 91 2.88 -9.19 -1.54
CA TYR A 91 3.05 -7.74 -1.59
C TYR A 91 3.31 -7.20 -0.19
N GLY A 92 4.20 -6.23 -0.06
CA GLY A 92 4.45 -5.51 1.19
C GLY A 92 3.58 -4.27 1.34
N CYS A 93 2.96 -3.79 0.26
CA CYS A 93 2.08 -2.64 0.31
C CYS A 93 0.96 -2.71 -0.73
N ILE A 94 -0.25 -2.33 -0.31
CA ILE A 94 -1.43 -2.13 -1.13
C ILE A 94 -1.66 -0.62 -1.23
N ILE A 95 -1.78 -0.13 -2.46
CA ILE A 95 -2.28 1.20 -2.76
C ILE A 95 -3.73 1.04 -3.20
N TRP A 96 -4.65 1.66 -2.46
CA TRP A 96 -6.08 1.66 -2.74
C TRP A 96 -6.47 2.93 -3.48
N ASP A 97 -6.93 2.75 -4.72
CA ASP A 97 -7.39 3.79 -5.63
C ASP A 97 -8.68 3.34 -6.33
N ALA A 98 -9.63 2.78 -5.57
CA ALA A 98 -10.89 2.26 -6.08
C ALA A 98 -12.09 2.89 -5.35
N ASP A 99 -13.07 3.35 -6.12
CA ASP A 99 -14.32 3.96 -5.66
C ASP A 99 -15.45 2.93 -5.69
N HIS A 100 -16.09 2.75 -4.53
CA HIS A 100 -17.26 1.88 -4.39
C HIS A 100 -18.44 2.33 -5.24
N SER A 101 -18.58 3.63 -5.49
CA SER A 101 -19.76 4.21 -6.13
C SER A 101 -20.01 3.67 -7.55
N GLN A 102 -18.96 3.15 -8.19
CA GLN A 102 -18.99 2.68 -9.57
C GLN A 102 -19.31 1.18 -9.72
N PHE A 103 -19.46 0.42 -8.62
CA PHE A 103 -19.71 -1.02 -8.67
C PHE A 103 -21.02 -1.47 -7.99
N PRO A 104 -21.71 -2.48 -8.54
CA PRO A 104 -22.77 -3.15 -7.83
C PRO A 104 -22.17 -4.00 -6.69
N THR A 105 -22.78 -3.85 -5.52
CA THR A 105 -22.71 -4.65 -4.28
C THR A 105 -22.11 -6.06 -4.48
N GLY A 106 -20.89 -6.29 -3.99
CA GLY A 106 -20.26 -7.62 -4.08
C GLY A 106 -18.79 -7.73 -3.68
N ILE A 107 -18.08 -6.61 -3.51
CA ILE A 107 -16.70 -6.60 -3.03
C ILE A 107 -16.69 -6.88 -1.52
N ASP A 108 -16.02 -7.95 -1.12
CA ASP A 108 -15.86 -8.31 0.28
C ASP A 108 -14.61 -7.63 0.88
N TYR A 109 -14.82 -6.50 1.55
CA TYR A 109 -13.77 -5.75 2.24
C TYR A 109 -13.15 -6.49 3.43
N THR A 110 -13.77 -7.58 3.90
CA THR A 110 -13.15 -8.41 4.93
C THR A 110 -11.86 -9.04 4.41
N VAL A 111 -11.75 -9.35 3.12
CA VAL A 111 -10.52 -9.86 2.51
C VAL A 111 -9.37 -8.86 2.68
N LEU A 112 -9.65 -7.56 2.51
CA LEU A 112 -8.64 -6.51 2.70
C LEU A 112 -8.20 -6.42 4.17
N ARG A 113 -9.15 -6.56 5.11
CA ARG A 113 -8.82 -6.63 6.54
C ARG A 113 -7.92 -7.81 6.86
N HIS A 114 -8.20 -8.98 6.31
CA HIS A 114 -7.36 -10.16 6.49
C HIS A 114 -5.96 -9.94 5.90
N ALA A 115 -5.86 -9.36 4.69
CA ALA A 115 -4.57 -9.05 4.05
C ALA A 115 -3.71 -8.08 4.91
N VAL A 116 -4.32 -7.05 5.48
CA VAL A 116 -3.60 -6.04 6.28
C VAL A 116 -3.28 -6.54 7.69
N VAL A 117 -4.26 -7.13 8.38
CA VAL A 117 -4.14 -7.51 9.79
C VAL A 117 -3.43 -8.85 9.98
N ASP A 118 -3.78 -9.87 9.19
CA ASP A 118 -3.26 -11.22 9.40
C ASP A 118 -1.89 -11.40 8.73
N PHE A 119 -1.69 -10.79 7.56
CA PHE A 119 -0.45 -10.92 6.78
C PHE A 119 0.49 -9.72 6.91
N GLY A 120 0.09 -8.66 7.62
CA GLY A 120 0.93 -7.47 7.86
C GLY A 120 1.15 -6.59 6.64
N ILE A 121 0.32 -6.70 5.60
CA ILE A 121 0.50 -5.91 4.37
C ILE A 121 0.13 -4.45 4.63
N ASN A 122 1.03 -3.51 4.30
CA ASN A 122 0.78 -2.09 4.50
C ASN A 122 -0.33 -1.59 3.55
N LEU A 123 -1.19 -0.68 4.02
CA LEU A 123 -2.27 -0.11 3.23
C LEU A 123 -2.11 1.41 3.11
N ILE A 124 -2.17 1.91 1.87
CA ILE A 124 -2.17 3.34 1.55
C ILE A 124 -3.43 3.60 0.72
N ALA A 125 -4.40 4.35 1.26
CA ALA A 125 -5.53 4.80 0.47
C ALA A 125 -5.27 6.20 -0.11
N ILE A 126 -5.70 6.40 -1.35
CA ILE A 126 -5.50 7.65 -2.10
C ILE A 126 -6.82 8.40 -2.22
N SER A 127 -6.76 9.73 -2.07
CA SER A 127 -7.87 10.66 -2.22
C SER A 127 -9.02 10.40 -1.23
N ASP A 128 -10.23 10.77 -1.64
CA ASP A 128 -11.52 10.65 -1.00
C ASP A 128 -12.18 9.27 -1.18
N ARG A 129 -11.49 8.31 -1.80
CA ARG A 129 -11.96 6.94 -2.05
C ARG A 129 -11.87 6.04 -0.80
N ILE A 130 -12.27 6.58 0.35
CA ILE A 130 -12.28 5.92 1.67
C ILE A 130 -13.69 5.88 2.28
N GLN A 131 -14.72 5.80 1.46
CA GLN A 131 -16.11 5.92 1.92
C GLN A 131 -16.59 4.67 2.67
N GLU A 132 -15.90 3.56 2.52
CA GLU A 132 -16.32 2.27 3.05
C GLU A 132 -15.99 2.14 4.54
N PRO A 133 -16.95 1.71 5.38
CA PRO A 133 -16.76 1.61 6.82
C PRO A 133 -15.59 0.70 7.24
N GLU A 134 -15.36 -0.39 6.52
CA GLU A 134 -14.25 -1.30 6.83
C GLU A 134 -12.88 -0.68 6.50
N LEU A 135 -12.79 0.08 5.41
CA LEU A 135 -11.58 0.78 5.02
C LEU A 135 -11.26 1.92 6.00
N GLN A 136 -12.28 2.67 6.42
CA GLN A 136 -12.20 3.68 7.48
C GLN A 136 -11.68 3.11 8.81
N LYS A 137 -12.23 1.97 9.25
CA LYS A 137 -11.75 1.28 10.45
C LYS A 137 -10.30 0.83 10.33
N LEU A 138 -9.91 0.29 9.18
CA LEU A 138 -8.54 -0.15 8.93
C LEU A 138 -7.54 0.99 8.95
N LEU A 139 -7.90 2.14 8.37
CA LEU A 139 -7.06 3.33 8.33
C LEU A 139 -7.13 4.15 9.62
N GLY A 140 -8.13 3.91 10.48
CA GLY A 140 -8.43 4.74 11.65
C GLY A 140 -8.91 6.15 11.27
N LEU A 141 -9.57 6.28 10.12
CA LEU A 141 -10.07 7.54 9.58
C LEU A 141 -11.60 7.55 9.54
N GLU A 142 -12.20 8.73 9.61
CA GLU A 142 -13.64 8.93 9.40
C GLU A 142 -13.84 9.85 8.20
N TYR A 143 -14.60 9.39 7.21
CA TYR A 143 -14.93 10.18 6.03
C TYR A 143 -16.09 11.13 6.34
N ILE A 144 -15.78 12.43 6.47
CA ILE A 144 -16.77 13.47 6.80
C ILE A 144 -17.48 14.00 5.55
N GLY A 145 -16.84 13.93 4.39
CA GLY A 145 -17.37 14.40 3.11
C GLY A 145 -16.30 15.03 2.20
N SER A 146 -16.62 15.20 0.93
CA SER A 146 -15.80 15.95 -0.03
C SER A 146 -16.11 17.45 0.13
N ALA A 147 -15.18 18.20 0.71
CA ALA A 147 -15.24 19.65 0.67
C ALA A 147 -14.88 20.12 -0.75
N TYR A 148 -15.86 20.11 -1.66
CA TYR A 148 -15.78 20.96 -2.83
C TYR A 148 -15.98 22.38 -2.33
N THR A 149 -14.87 23.07 -2.06
CA THR A 149 -14.94 24.52 -1.95
C THR A 149 -15.29 25.05 -3.34
N GLU A 150 -16.59 25.20 -3.64
CA GLU A 150 -17.06 26.15 -4.66
C GLU A 150 -16.78 27.58 -4.19
N GLU A 151 -15.56 27.86 -3.76
CA GLU A 151 -15.11 29.23 -3.70
C GLU A 151 -14.80 29.62 -5.12
N ASN A 152 -15.71 30.43 -5.65
CA ASN A 152 -15.42 31.52 -6.54
C ASN A 152 -14.09 32.19 -6.09
N ILE A 153 -12.94 31.59 -6.42
CA ILE A 153 -11.62 32.17 -6.18
C ILE A 153 -11.55 33.35 -7.15
N ARG A 154 -12.12 34.48 -6.73
CA ARG A 154 -11.80 35.76 -7.30
C ARG A 154 -10.35 35.98 -6.93
N VAL A 155 -9.46 35.84 -7.92
CA VAL A 155 -8.09 36.32 -7.84
C VAL A 155 -8.16 37.80 -7.51
N SER A 156 -8.10 38.11 -6.22
CA SER A 156 -8.09 39.48 -5.73
C SER A 156 -6.66 39.96 -5.75
N GLN A 157 -6.37 40.71 -6.81
CA GLN A 157 -5.26 41.65 -6.99
C GLN A 157 -3.88 41.11 -7.34
N ASP A 158 -3.25 41.91 -8.21
CA ASP A 158 -1.94 41.75 -8.81
C ASP A 158 -0.84 41.49 -7.77
N HIS A 159 -0.30 40.29 -7.78
CA HIS A 159 0.97 40.00 -7.13
C HIS A 159 2.08 40.70 -7.92
N HIS A 160 2.54 41.85 -7.46
CA HIS A 160 3.83 42.41 -7.87
C HIS A 160 4.95 41.61 -7.18
N PRO A 161 5.76 40.82 -7.89
CA PRO A 161 6.91 40.17 -7.27
C PRO A 161 7.91 41.27 -6.87
N CYS A 162 8.20 41.36 -5.57
CA CYS A 162 9.15 42.29 -5.00
C CYS A 162 10.50 42.21 -5.73
N ARG A 163 10.91 43.36 -6.27
CA ARG A 163 12.22 43.61 -6.86
C ARG A 163 13.28 43.53 -5.77
N GLY A 164 14.15 42.52 -5.84
CA GLY A 164 15.32 42.39 -4.99
C GLY A 164 16.26 43.58 -5.18
N ARG A 165 16.78 44.09 -4.07
CA ARG A 165 17.81 45.13 -4.01
C ARG A 165 19.19 44.49 -4.07
#